data_AF-A0A0N4VYA1-F1
#
_entry.id   AF-A0A0N4VYA1-F1
#
_cell.length_a   1.000
_cell.length_b   1.000
_cell.length_c   1.000
_cell.angle_alpha   90.00
_cell.angle_beta   90.00
_cell.angle_gamma   90.00
#
_symmetry.space_group_name_H-M   'P 1'
#
loop_
_entity.id
_entity.type
_entity.pdbx_description
1 polymer ?
#
loop_
_entity_poly.entity_id
_entity_poly.type
_entity_poly.pdbx_seq_one_letter_code
_entity_poly.pdbx_strand_id
1 'polypeptide(L)'
;LADHDFRVKFLTGFTGSSAYVAVTNDKAVLWTDGRYFIQAVEQLVPPFTLMKQGQSDSVTVEDFILANLNDGDWIGIDPSLYAYESGEKLVRKLRSMGISVASIRGNLVDEFWNDRPPLQSKGPIILTPEEHGCPVKDKLTDLRKRIAQKKCDSIILSALDDIMWLLNIRGFDIKYNPLAYSYVLVTPSEVHLFMDKADDAVRNFYLITLNLAPFQEVPLA
;
A
#
# COMPACT_ATOMS: atom_id res chain seq x y z
N LEU A 1 -1.03 -7.11 -5.85
CA LEU A 1 -0.27 -7.34 -4.62
C LEU A 1 0.66 -8.54 -4.81
N ALA A 2 1.81 -8.58 -4.16
CA ALA A 2 2.60 -9.80 -4.03
C ALA A 2 1.85 -10.81 -3.14
N ASP A 3 2.06 -12.12 -3.32
CA ASP A 3 1.42 -13.13 -2.46
C ASP A 3 1.76 -12.91 -0.97
N HIS A 4 2.96 -12.38 -0.67
CA HIS A 4 3.40 -11.99 0.68
C HIS A 4 2.46 -10.99 1.39
N ASP A 5 1.81 -10.10 0.65
CA ASP A 5 0.91 -9.07 1.21
C ASP A 5 -0.57 -9.33 0.90
N PHE A 6 -0.90 -10.45 0.27
CA PHE A 6 -2.26 -10.77 -0.14
C PHE A 6 -3.08 -11.34 1.04
N ARG A 7 -3.13 -10.59 2.14
CA ARG A 7 -3.80 -10.95 3.41
C ARG A 7 -5.27 -11.30 3.23
N VAL A 8 -5.98 -10.58 2.35
CA VAL A 8 -7.39 -10.87 2.04
C VAL A 8 -7.56 -12.27 1.46
N LYS A 9 -6.70 -12.70 0.53
CA LYS A 9 -6.75 -14.07 -0.05
C LYS A 9 -6.51 -15.11 1.01
N PHE A 10 -5.51 -14.90 1.87
CA PHE A 10 -5.25 -15.80 2.98
C PHE A 10 -6.45 -15.91 3.93
N LEU A 11 -7.01 -14.77 4.32
CA LEU A 11 -8.08 -14.70 5.30
C LEU A 11 -9.42 -15.20 4.77
N THR A 12 -9.76 -14.89 3.51
CA THR A 12 -11.12 -15.07 2.96
C THR A 12 -11.21 -16.04 1.78
N GLY A 13 -10.08 -16.45 1.20
CA GLY A 13 -10.02 -17.20 -0.05
C GLY A 13 -10.20 -16.34 -1.32
N PHE A 14 -10.68 -15.10 -1.20
CA PHE A 14 -10.95 -14.25 -2.34
C PHE A 14 -9.68 -13.68 -2.99
N THR A 15 -9.56 -13.86 -4.30
CA THR A 15 -8.36 -13.49 -5.08
C THR A 15 -8.53 -12.28 -6.00
N GLY A 16 -9.66 -11.59 -5.92
CA GLY A 16 -9.91 -10.39 -6.72
C GLY A 16 -8.99 -9.23 -6.36
N SER A 17 -8.81 -8.29 -7.30
CA SER A 17 -7.90 -7.15 -7.10
C SER A 17 -8.49 -6.01 -6.26
N SER A 18 -9.80 -6.05 -6.01
CA SER A 18 -10.56 -5.03 -5.28
C SER A 18 -11.31 -5.72 -4.15
N ALA A 19 -10.96 -5.40 -2.91
CA ALA A 19 -11.60 -5.95 -1.73
C ALA A 19 -11.47 -4.99 -0.55
N TYR A 20 -12.51 -4.91 0.27
CA TYR A 20 -12.47 -4.30 1.59
C TYR A 20 -13.06 -5.30 2.59
N VAL A 21 -12.38 -5.54 3.72
CA VAL A 21 -12.80 -6.57 4.69
C VAL A 21 -13.04 -5.93 6.04
N ALA A 22 -14.13 -6.31 6.68
CA ALA A 22 -14.37 -6.02 8.09
C ALA A 22 -14.71 -7.32 8.85
N VAL A 23 -14.15 -7.44 10.05
CA VAL A 23 -14.39 -8.56 10.96
C VAL A 23 -14.75 -7.98 12.33
N THR A 24 -15.90 -8.40 12.86
CA THR A 24 -16.35 -8.15 14.23
C THR A 24 -16.38 -9.48 14.99
N ASN A 25 -16.81 -9.46 16.25
CA ASN A 25 -17.01 -10.69 17.02
C ASN A 25 -18.06 -11.62 16.38
N ASP A 26 -19.05 -11.05 15.69
CA ASP A 26 -20.22 -11.78 15.20
C ASP A 26 -20.28 -11.92 13.67
N LYS A 27 -19.55 -11.06 12.93
CA LYS A 27 -19.66 -10.99 11.46
C LYS A 27 -18.30 -10.84 10.80
N ALA A 28 -18.17 -11.49 9.65
CA ALA A 28 -17.06 -11.33 8.74
C ALA A 28 -17.62 -11.02 7.35
N VAL A 29 -17.20 -9.90 6.76
CA VAL A 29 -17.76 -9.40 5.49
C VAL A 29 -16.65 -8.94 4.56
N LEU A 30 -16.89 -9.11 3.26
CA LEU A 30 -16.02 -8.62 2.20
C LEU A 30 -16.83 -7.81 1.19
N TRP A 31 -16.45 -6.55 0.98
CA TRP A 31 -16.96 -5.72 -0.10
C TRP A 31 -16.09 -5.86 -1.35
N THR A 32 -16.74 -5.95 -2.51
CA THR A 32 -16.09 -5.83 -3.83
C THR A 32 -17.06 -5.23 -4.83
N ASP A 33 -16.54 -4.82 -5.99
CA ASP A 33 -17.32 -4.30 -7.12
C ASP A 33 -17.78 -5.40 -8.10
N GLY A 34 -18.61 -4.98 -9.06
CA GLY A 34 -19.34 -5.86 -9.99
C GLY A 34 -18.47 -6.76 -10.88
N ARG A 35 -17.18 -6.44 -11.06
CA ARG A 35 -16.25 -7.32 -11.78
C ARG A 35 -16.09 -8.69 -11.10
N TYR A 36 -16.35 -8.75 -9.80
CA TYR A 36 -15.96 -9.88 -8.96
C TYR A 36 -17.11 -10.56 -8.23
N PHE A 37 -18.38 -10.21 -8.48
CA PHE A 37 -19.50 -10.80 -7.73
C PHE A 37 -19.56 -12.32 -7.84
N ILE A 38 -19.48 -12.87 -9.06
CA ILE A 38 -19.51 -14.32 -9.28
C ILE A 38 -18.29 -14.97 -8.63
N GLN A 39 -17.11 -14.41 -8.87
CA GLN A 39 -15.86 -14.89 -8.30
C GLN A 39 -15.89 -14.90 -6.76
N ALA A 40 -16.44 -13.87 -6.12
CA ALA A 40 -16.52 -13.77 -4.67
C ALA A 40 -17.47 -14.81 -4.09
N VAL A 41 -18.62 -15.06 -4.73
CA VAL A 41 -19.55 -16.13 -4.30
C VAL A 41 -18.87 -17.51 -4.35
N GLU A 42 -18.02 -17.75 -5.34
CA GLU A 42 -17.32 -19.03 -5.50
C GLU A 42 -16.11 -19.20 -4.57
N GLN A 43 -15.40 -18.12 -4.25
CA GLN A 43 -14.11 -18.17 -3.56
C GLN A 43 -14.18 -17.88 -2.05
N LEU A 44 -15.20 -17.16 -1.58
CA LEU A 44 -15.29 -16.81 -0.17
C LEU A 44 -15.49 -18.05 0.71
N VAL A 45 -14.62 -18.21 1.70
CA VAL A 45 -14.76 -19.27 2.72
C VAL A 45 -15.56 -18.74 3.92
N PRO A 46 -16.37 -19.60 4.59
CA PRO A 46 -17.03 -19.21 5.83
C PRO A 46 -16.01 -18.73 6.89
N PRO A 47 -16.37 -17.74 7.73
CA PRO A 47 -17.68 -17.12 7.88
C PRO A 47 -17.91 -15.87 7.01
N PHE A 48 -17.11 -15.63 5.95
CA PHE A 48 -17.19 -14.39 5.18
C PHE A 48 -18.46 -14.31 4.32
N THR A 49 -19.13 -13.16 4.40
CA THR A 49 -20.30 -12.83 3.57
C THR A 49 -19.96 -11.71 2.57
N LEU A 50 -20.40 -11.88 1.33
CA LEU A 50 -20.21 -10.90 0.26
C LEU A 50 -21.14 -9.69 0.43
N MET A 51 -20.55 -8.49 0.38
CA MET A 51 -21.24 -7.21 0.31
C MET A 51 -21.00 -6.58 -1.08
N LYS A 52 -22.04 -6.49 -1.91
CA LYS A 52 -21.91 -5.99 -3.28
C LYS A 52 -21.87 -4.47 -3.32
N GLN A 53 -20.89 -3.86 -3.98
CA GLN A 53 -20.80 -2.40 -4.16
C GLN A 53 -21.49 -1.93 -5.44
N GLY A 54 -21.99 -0.69 -5.44
CA GLY A 54 -22.51 -0.02 -6.64
C GLY A 54 -23.90 -0.49 -7.11
N GLN A 55 -24.65 -1.17 -6.24
CA GLN A 55 -26.06 -1.53 -6.45
C GLN A 55 -26.96 -0.62 -5.60
N SER A 56 -28.24 -0.54 -5.95
CA SER A 56 -29.21 0.28 -5.21
C SER A 56 -29.44 -0.18 -3.78
N ASP A 57 -29.24 -1.48 -3.52
CA ASP A 57 -29.37 -2.15 -2.22
C ASP A 57 -28.01 -2.42 -1.55
N SER A 58 -26.92 -1.82 -2.06
CA SER A 58 -25.59 -1.94 -1.48
C SER A 58 -25.54 -1.38 -0.05
N VAL A 59 -25.10 -2.21 0.88
CA VAL A 59 -24.75 -1.78 2.25
C VAL A 59 -23.36 -1.16 2.22
N THR A 60 -23.23 0.10 2.63
CA THR A 60 -21.93 0.76 2.74
C THR A 60 -21.15 0.24 3.95
N VAL A 61 -19.84 0.54 4.02
CA VAL A 61 -19.03 0.20 5.20
C VAL A 61 -19.61 0.89 6.43
N GLU A 62 -20.13 2.09 6.26
CA GLU A 62 -20.66 2.93 7.33
C GLU A 62 -22.03 2.46 7.81
N ASP A 63 -22.91 2.06 6.91
CA ASP A 63 -24.18 1.43 7.28
C ASP A 63 -23.93 0.12 8.02
N PHE A 64 -22.93 -0.67 7.59
CA PHE A 64 -22.54 -1.87 8.29
C PHE A 64 -22.03 -1.55 9.70
N ILE A 65 -21.20 -0.52 9.86
CA ILE A 65 -20.70 -0.12 11.18
C ILE A 65 -21.85 0.31 12.10
N LEU A 66 -22.76 1.17 11.65
CA LEU A 66 -23.91 1.63 12.44
C LEU A 66 -24.86 0.49 12.82
N ALA A 67 -24.99 -0.52 11.97
CA ALA A 67 -25.85 -1.66 12.23
C ALA A 67 -25.23 -2.72 13.15
N ASN A 68 -23.92 -2.68 13.40
CA ASN A 68 -23.21 -3.77 14.08
C ASN A 68 -22.33 -3.33 15.26
N LEU A 69 -22.05 -2.04 15.43
CA LEU A 69 -21.27 -1.51 16.54
C LEU A 69 -22.10 -0.52 17.36
N ASN A 70 -21.79 -0.43 18.64
CA ASN A 70 -22.39 0.50 19.59
C ASN A 70 -21.50 1.71 19.85
N ASP A 71 -22.09 2.76 20.44
CA ASP A 71 -21.33 3.92 20.91
C ASP A 71 -20.25 3.48 21.92
N GLY A 72 -19.02 3.96 21.72
CA GLY A 72 -17.86 3.57 22.53
C GLY A 72 -17.12 2.30 22.08
N ASP A 73 -17.64 1.54 21.11
CA ASP A 73 -16.91 0.41 20.53
C ASP A 73 -15.64 0.86 19.79
N TRP A 74 -14.70 -0.07 19.62
CA TRP A 74 -13.41 0.18 19.00
C TRP A 74 -13.30 -0.50 17.63
N ILE A 75 -12.76 0.24 16.66
CA ILE A 75 -12.29 -0.32 15.39
C ILE A 75 -10.77 -0.24 15.36
N GLY A 76 -10.14 -1.40 15.16
CA GLY A 76 -8.71 -1.50 14.85
C GLY A 76 -8.47 -1.36 13.35
N ILE A 77 -7.50 -0.53 12.97
CA ILE A 77 -7.02 -0.42 11.58
C ILE A 77 -5.50 -0.57 11.54
N ASP A 78 -4.99 -1.24 10.51
CA ASP A 78 -3.57 -1.21 10.19
C ASP A 78 -3.26 0.09 9.42
N PRO A 79 -2.49 1.03 10.01
CA PRO A 79 -2.21 2.32 9.39
C PRO A 79 -1.42 2.20 8.09
N SER A 80 -0.64 1.13 7.87
CA SER A 80 0.19 1.02 6.66
C SER A 80 -0.62 0.68 5.40
N LEU A 81 -1.90 0.30 5.56
CA LEU A 81 -2.78 -0.06 4.45
C LEU A 81 -3.65 1.10 3.96
N TYR A 82 -3.52 2.29 4.57
CA TYR A 82 -4.28 3.47 4.19
C TYR A 82 -3.37 4.59 3.70
N ALA A 83 -3.80 5.25 2.62
CA ALA A 83 -3.27 6.57 2.32
C ALA A 83 -3.66 7.55 3.43
N TYR A 84 -2.74 8.42 3.86
CA TYR A 84 -2.93 9.31 5.00
C TYR A 84 -4.24 10.10 4.94
N GLU A 85 -4.52 10.77 3.82
CA GLU A 85 -5.73 11.59 3.66
C GLU A 85 -7.02 10.76 3.80
N SER A 86 -7.07 9.59 3.14
CA SER A 86 -8.24 8.70 3.19
C SER A 86 -8.42 8.08 4.58
N GLY A 87 -7.32 7.69 5.24
CA GLY A 87 -7.32 7.18 6.60
C GLY A 87 -7.78 8.25 7.59
N GLU A 88 -7.33 9.49 7.46
CA GLU A 88 -7.76 10.59 8.32
C GLU A 88 -9.27 10.87 8.17
N LYS A 89 -9.76 10.90 6.93
CA LYS A 89 -11.20 11.03 6.65
C LYS A 89 -12.00 9.90 7.28
N LEU A 90 -11.52 8.66 7.16
CA LEU A 90 -12.15 7.49 7.79
C LEU A 90 -12.20 7.66 9.31
N VAL A 91 -11.07 7.99 9.97
CA VAL A 91 -11.01 8.18 11.43
C VAL A 91 -11.97 9.27 11.89
N ARG A 92 -12.00 10.42 11.21
CA ARG A 92 -12.94 11.51 11.53
C ARG A 92 -14.39 11.06 11.40
N LYS A 93 -14.71 10.31 10.34
CA LYS A 93 -16.05 9.78 10.11
C LYS A 93 -16.47 8.81 11.22
N LEU A 94 -15.62 7.85 11.57
CA LEU A 94 -15.90 6.87 12.63
C LEU A 94 -16.10 7.56 13.99
N ARG A 95 -15.26 8.54 14.33
CA ARG A 95 -15.43 9.33 15.56
C ARG A 95 -16.74 10.11 15.59
N SER A 96 -17.18 10.65 14.44
CA SER A 96 -18.47 11.33 14.35
C SER A 96 -19.67 10.39 14.54
N MET A 97 -19.46 9.08 14.40
CA MET A 97 -20.46 8.03 14.64
C MET A 97 -20.38 7.47 16.07
N GLY A 98 -19.57 8.06 16.96
CA GLY A 98 -19.38 7.56 18.34
C GLY A 98 -18.37 6.40 18.47
N ILE A 99 -17.68 6.05 17.39
CA ILE A 99 -16.75 4.91 17.36
C ILE A 99 -15.33 5.36 17.67
N SER A 100 -14.67 4.64 18.56
CA SER A 100 -13.24 4.81 18.85
C SER A 100 -12.38 4.09 17.81
N VAL A 101 -11.24 4.66 17.44
CA VAL A 101 -10.34 4.06 16.43
C VAL A 101 -8.97 3.84 17.03
N ALA A 102 -8.49 2.59 16.97
CA ALA A 102 -7.14 2.20 17.32
C ALA A 102 -6.30 1.99 16.06
N SER A 103 -5.15 2.65 15.99
CA SER A 103 -4.12 2.35 14.99
C SER A 103 -3.25 1.20 15.52
N ILE A 104 -3.34 0.04 14.89
CA ILE A 104 -2.64 -1.18 15.32
C ILE A 104 -1.47 -1.40 14.37
N ARG A 105 -0.25 -1.18 14.86
CA ARG A 105 0.98 -1.52 14.13
C ARG A 105 1.25 -3.02 14.26
N GLY A 106 1.64 -3.65 13.15
CA GLY A 106 1.70 -5.11 13.05
C GLY A 106 0.34 -5.65 12.69
N ASN A 107 0.18 -6.10 11.44
CA ASN A 107 -1.13 -6.53 10.96
C ASN A 107 -1.57 -7.80 11.69
N LEU A 108 -2.77 -7.78 12.29
CA LEU A 108 -3.27 -8.92 13.07
C LEU A 108 -3.40 -10.22 12.26
N VAL A 109 -3.55 -10.14 10.93
CA VAL A 109 -3.57 -11.32 10.06
C VAL A 109 -2.21 -12.03 10.07
N ASP A 110 -1.12 -11.27 10.18
CA ASP A 110 0.23 -11.81 10.13
C ASP A 110 0.55 -12.68 11.36
N GLU A 111 -0.08 -12.40 12.51
CA GLU A 111 0.10 -13.12 13.77
C GLU A 111 -0.31 -14.60 13.69
N PHE A 112 -1.19 -14.96 12.76
CA PHE A 112 -1.64 -16.34 12.55
C PHE A 112 -1.38 -16.87 11.14
N TRP A 113 -0.71 -16.10 10.27
CA TRP A 113 -0.31 -16.53 8.93
C TRP A 113 1.04 -17.27 8.97
N ASN A 114 1.03 -18.47 9.53
CA ASN A 114 2.25 -19.26 9.80
C ASN A 114 3.08 -19.60 8.53
N ASP A 115 2.42 -19.76 7.38
CA ASP A 115 3.03 -20.11 6.09
C ASP A 115 3.08 -18.92 5.13
N ARG A 116 3.17 -17.69 5.67
CA ARG A 116 3.23 -16.46 4.88
C ARG A 116 4.34 -16.53 3.81
N PRO A 117 4.01 -16.39 2.51
CA PRO A 117 5.01 -16.47 1.45
C PRO A 117 6.10 -15.43 1.64
N PRO A 118 7.38 -15.76 1.45
CA PRO A 118 8.45 -14.76 1.50
C PRO A 118 8.32 -13.77 0.33
N LEU A 119 8.77 -12.53 0.53
CA LEU A 119 8.97 -11.61 -0.59
C LEU A 119 10.03 -12.20 -1.53
N GLN A 120 9.73 -12.27 -2.83
CA GLN A 120 10.67 -12.79 -3.82
C GLN A 120 11.97 -11.96 -3.85
N SER A 121 13.11 -12.64 -3.94
CA SER A 121 14.44 -12.08 -3.64
C SER A 121 15.27 -11.87 -4.91
N LYS A 122 14.98 -10.79 -5.65
CA LYS A 122 15.89 -10.28 -6.70
C LYS A 122 16.01 -8.76 -6.56
N GLY A 123 17.25 -8.26 -6.63
CA GLY A 123 17.52 -6.82 -6.73
C GLY A 123 16.95 -6.23 -8.02
N PRO A 124 16.73 -4.91 -8.07
CA PRO A 124 16.20 -4.28 -9.26
C PRO A 124 17.26 -4.21 -10.37
N ILE A 125 16.81 -4.12 -11.62
CA ILE A 125 17.66 -3.82 -12.77
C ILE A 125 17.63 -2.33 -13.09
N ILE A 126 18.73 -1.82 -13.65
CA ILE A 126 18.86 -0.44 -14.08
C ILE A 126 18.62 -0.39 -15.59
N LEU A 127 17.77 0.54 -16.03
CA LEU A 127 17.48 0.74 -17.45
C LEU A 127 18.63 1.49 -18.13
N THR A 128 18.90 1.14 -19.38
CA THR A 128 19.93 1.82 -20.19
C THR A 128 19.42 3.16 -20.74
N PRO A 129 20.32 4.06 -21.19
CA PRO A 129 19.93 5.34 -21.79
C PRO A 129 18.93 5.21 -22.95
N GLU A 130 19.06 4.16 -23.77
CA GLU A 130 18.19 3.88 -24.92
C GLU A 130 16.79 3.44 -24.48
N GLU A 131 16.64 2.89 -23.27
CA GLU A 131 15.38 2.38 -22.74
C GLU A 131 14.55 3.45 -22.03
N HIS A 132 15.20 4.44 -21.40
CA HIS A 132 14.52 5.40 -20.51
C HIS A 132 14.30 6.80 -21.10
N GLY A 133 15.08 7.21 -22.10
CA GLY A 133 14.95 8.49 -22.81
C GLY A 133 15.19 9.78 -21.99
N CYS A 134 15.14 9.73 -20.66
CA CYS A 134 15.41 10.85 -19.75
C CYS A 134 16.23 10.39 -18.53
N PRO A 135 17.43 10.96 -18.29
CA PRO A 135 18.25 10.64 -17.13
C PRO A 135 17.59 11.02 -15.80
N VAL A 136 17.93 10.28 -14.75
CA VAL A 136 17.44 10.51 -13.37
C VAL A 136 17.71 11.93 -12.88
N LYS A 137 18.88 12.50 -13.21
CA LYS A 137 19.26 13.86 -12.85
C LYS A 137 18.27 14.91 -13.37
N ASP A 138 17.81 14.75 -14.60
CA ASP A 138 16.91 15.71 -15.24
C ASP A 138 15.49 15.59 -14.65
N LYS A 139 15.04 14.36 -14.39
CA LYS A 139 13.78 14.09 -13.68
C LYS A 139 13.77 14.70 -12.29
N LEU A 140 14.85 14.52 -11.51
CA LEU A 140 15.00 15.11 -10.18
C LEU A 140 15.03 16.64 -10.23
N THR A 141 15.65 17.21 -11.25
CA THR A 141 15.69 18.68 -11.44
C THR A 141 14.29 19.24 -11.69
N ASP A 142 13.50 18.62 -12.58
CA ASP A 142 12.12 19.03 -12.83
C ASP A 142 11.23 18.83 -11.59
N LEU A 143 11.37 17.69 -10.90
CA LEU A 143 10.64 17.38 -9.68
C LEU A 143 10.90 18.43 -8.58
N ARG A 144 12.17 18.75 -8.31
CA ARG A 144 12.55 19.78 -7.31
C ARG A 144 11.99 21.16 -7.66
N LYS A 145 11.97 21.53 -8.95
CA LYS A 145 11.36 22.77 -9.40
C LYS A 145 9.86 22.81 -9.06
N ARG A 146 9.13 21.71 -9.28
CA ARG A 146 7.69 21.62 -8.96
C ARG A 146 7.43 21.64 -7.45
N ILE A 147 8.26 20.96 -6.66
CA ILE A 147 8.22 20.99 -5.19
C ILE A 147 8.36 22.44 -4.68
N ALA A 148 9.38 23.16 -5.16
CA ALA A 148 9.61 24.55 -4.79
C ALA A 148 8.44 25.48 -5.21
N GLN A 149 7.85 25.28 -6.40
CA GLN A 149 6.66 26.04 -6.84
C GLN A 149 5.45 25.84 -5.92
N LYS A 150 5.35 24.67 -5.28
CA LYS A 150 4.31 24.37 -4.28
C LYS A 150 4.68 24.85 -2.87
N LYS A 151 5.84 25.48 -2.70
CA LYS A 151 6.38 25.93 -1.40
C LYS A 151 6.53 24.77 -0.41
N CYS A 152 6.91 23.61 -0.92
CA CYS A 152 7.29 22.45 -0.12
C CYS A 152 8.82 22.31 -0.13
N ASP A 153 9.39 21.76 0.94
CA ASP A 153 10.83 21.49 1.01
C ASP A 153 11.18 20.10 0.46
N SER A 154 10.28 19.14 0.61
CA SER A 154 10.51 17.75 0.25
C SER A 154 9.24 17.04 -0.19
N ILE A 155 9.42 15.85 -0.79
CA ILE A 155 8.33 14.92 -1.09
C ILE A 155 8.77 13.50 -0.72
N ILE A 156 7.84 12.72 -0.17
CA ILE A 156 7.98 11.28 -0.04
C ILE A 156 7.15 10.60 -1.13
N LEU A 157 7.78 9.67 -1.85
CA LEU A 157 7.14 8.81 -2.84
C LEU A 157 6.96 7.43 -2.23
N SER A 158 5.73 6.94 -2.27
CA SER A 158 5.33 5.60 -1.83
C SER A 158 4.74 4.74 -2.96
N ALA A 159 4.36 5.36 -4.07
CA ALA A 159 3.93 4.65 -5.27
C ALA A 159 5.15 4.02 -5.93
N LEU A 160 5.17 2.70 -6.04
CA LEU A 160 6.35 1.97 -6.50
C LEU A 160 6.69 2.30 -7.96
N ASP A 161 5.69 2.52 -8.80
CA ASP A 161 5.85 2.91 -10.19
C ASP A 161 6.46 4.32 -10.36
N ASP A 162 6.05 5.28 -9.52
CA ASP A 162 6.70 6.60 -9.45
C ASP A 162 8.18 6.47 -9.12
N ILE A 163 8.52 5.62 -8.14
CA ILE A 163 9.90 5.38 -7.71
C ILE A 163 10.71 4.72 -8.83
N MET A 164 10.19 3.62 -9.40
CA MET A 164 10.84 2.88 -10.50
C MET A 164 11.08 3.80 -11.70
N TRP A 165 10.12 4.68 -12.02
CA TRP A 165 10.25 5.64 -13.10
C TRP A 165 11.25 6.75 -12.80
N LEU A 166 11.19 7.35 -11.61
CA LEU A 166 12.07 8.45 -11.21
C LEU A 166 13.53 8.00 -11.27
N LEU A 167 13.79 6.79 -10.80
CA LEU A 167 15.13 6.24 -10.68
C LEU A 167 15.60 5.48 -11.92
N ASN A 168 14.78 5.24 -12.95
CA ASN A 168 15.15 4.39 -14.09
C ASN A 168 15.53 2.94 -13.68
N ILE A 169 14.81 2.37 -12.71
CA ILE A 169 15.01 0.97 -12.27
C ILE A 169 13.73 0.16 -12.40
N ARG A 170 13.83 -1.17 -12.44
CA ARG A 170 12.69 -2.09 -12.45
C ARG A 170 12.91 -3.24 -11.48
N GLY A 171 11.85 -3.60 -10.76
CA GLY A 171 11.89 -4.64 -9.73
C GLY A 171 11.17 -5.94 -10.10
N PHE A 172 11.15 -6.88 -9.15
CA PHE A 172 10.58 -8.22 -9.35
C PHE A 172 9.69 -8.67 -8.18
N ASP A 173 9.27 -7.75 -7.32
CA ASP A 173 8.63 -8.10 -6.05
C ASP A 173 7.16 -8.48 -6.22
N ILE A 174 6.51 -7.99 -7.28
CA ILE A 174 5.10 -8.19 -7.54
C ILE A 174 4.93 -8.90 -8.88
N LYS A 175 4.21 -10.03 -8.88
CA LYS A 175 3.95 -10.79 -10.11
C LYS A 175 3.30 -9.88 -11.17
N TYR A 176 3.82 -9.95 -12.40
CA TYR A 176 3.37 -9.17 -13.56
C TYR A 176 3.53 -7.64 -13.45
N ASN A 177 4.17 -7.14 -12.40
CA ASN A 177 4.39 -5.71 -12.18
C ASN A 177 5.87 -5.50 -11.86
N PRO A 178 6.65 -4.86 -12.75
CA PRO A 178 8.11 -4.76 -12.62
C PRO A 178 8.54 -3.72 -11.56
N LEU A 179 8.11 -3.94 -10.32
CA LEU A 179 8.17 -3.02 -9.19
C LEU A 179 8.95 -3.67 -8.03
N ALA A 180 9.68 -2.87 -7.26
CA ALA A 180 10.38 -3.29 -6.04
C ALA A 180 9.91 -2.46 -4.85
N TYR A 181 9.72 -3.11 -3.71
CA TYR A 181 9.25 -2.45 -2.48
C TYR A 181 10.27 -1.41 -2.05
N SER A 182 9.83 -0.16 -2.03
CA SER A 182 10.69 0.98 -1.73
C SER A 182 9.90 2.22 -1.36
N TYR A 183 10.59 3.15 -0.70
CA TYR A 183 10.18 4.54 -0.57
C TYR A 183 11.31 5.45 -1.04
N VAL A 184 10.96 6.64 -1.54
CA VAL A 184 11.97 7.67 -1.85
C VAL A 184 11.60 8.98 -1.18
N LEU A 185 12.52 9.55 -0.42
CA LEU A 185 12.46 10.93 0.07
C LEU A 185 13.33 11.81 -0.82
N VAL A 186 12.74 12.78 -1.50
CA VAL A 186 13.47 13.81 -2.26
C VAL A 186 13.48 15.10 -1.46
N THR A 187 14.67 15.59 -1.12
CA THR A 187 14.89 16.88 -0.45
C THR A 187 15.46 17.89 -1.45
N PRO A 188 15.70 19.16 -1.07
CA PRO A 188 16.26 20.16 -1.96
C PRO A 188 17.64 19.78 -2.52
N SER A 189 18.43 19.03 -1.75
CA SER A 189 19.81 18.65 -2.09
C SER A 189 20.03 17.15 -2.21
N GLU A 190 19.25 16.34 -1.51
CA GLU A 190 19.48 14.89 -1.38
C GLU A 190 18.31 14.07 -1.92
N VAL A 191 18.57 12.79 -2.15
CA VAL A 191 17.56 11.77 -2.40
C VAL A 191 17.88 10.60 -1.49
N HIS A 192 16.90 10.09 -0.75
CA HIS A 192 17.06 8.91 0.09
C HIS A 192 16.16 7.80 -0.46
N LEU A 193 16.76 6.69 -0.85
CA LEU A 193 16.04 5.48 -1.26
C LEU A 193 16.08 4.47 -0.12
N PHE A 194 14.89 4.06 0.29
CA PHE A 194 14.69 3.02 1.30
C PHE A 194 14.28 1.74 0.59
N MET A 195 15.19 0.76 0.52
CA MET A 195 14.97 -0.49 -0.21
C MET A 195 15.92 -1.58 0.31
N ASP A 196 15.37 -2.68 0.81
CA ASP A 196 16.16 -3.81 1.36
C ASP A 196 17.01 -4.51 0.30
N LYS A 197 16.56 -4.48 -0.97
CA LYS A 197 17.14 -5.24 -2.09
C LYS A 197 18.07 -4.43 -2.98
N ALA A 198 18.48 -3.24 -2.55
CA ALA A 198 19.43 -2.43 -3.31
C ALA A 198 20.84 -3.07 -3.28
N ASP A 199 21.29 -3.56 -4.42
CA ASP A 199 22.60 -4.18 -4.61
C ASP A 199 23.70 -3.16 -4.92
N ASP A 200 24.95 -3.62 -5.01
CA ASP A 200 26.11 -2.78 -5.33
C ASP A 200 25.98 -2.07 -6.68
N ALA A 201 25.27 -2.64 -7.66
CA ALA A 201 25.05 -1.99 -8.94
C ALA A 201 24.16 -0.75 -8.78
N VAL A 202 23.07 -0.86 -8.02
CA VAL A 202 22.23 0.28 -7.62
C VAL A 202 23.06 1.28 -6.83
N ARG A 203 23.83 0.83 -5.81
CA ARG A 203 24.66 1.74 -5.01
C ARG A 203 25.60 2.54 -5.90
N ASN A 204 26.32 1.84 -6.79
CA ASN A 204 27.34 2.39 -7.66
C ASN A 204 26.80 3.35 -8.72
N PHE A 205 25.58 3.11 -9.21
CA PHE A 205 24.96 3.95 -10.23
C PHE A 205 24.60 5.35 -9.72
N TYR A 206 24.27 5.49 -8.43
CA TYR A 206 23.78 6.76 -7.87
C TYR A 206 24.74 7.49 -6.91
N LEU A 207 25.96 6.98 -6.69
CA LEU A 207 26.93 7.29 -5.60
C LEU A 207 27.16 8.75 -5.17
N ILE A 208 26.63 9.76 -5.86
CA ILE A 208 26.79 11.18 -5.50
C ILE A 208 25.45 11.83 -5.10
N THR A 209 24.31 11.22 -5.41
CA THR A 209 22.97 11.84 -5.29
C THR A 209 21.96 11.05 -4.49
N LEU A 210 22.25 9.79 -4.13
CA LEU A 210 21.29 8.89 -3.51
C LEU A 210 21.87 8.24 -2.25
N ASN A 211 21.25 8.53 -1.11
CA ASN A 211 21.50 7.88 0.16
C ASN A 211 20.65 6.61 0.24
N LEU A 212 21.26 5.47 0.55
CA LEU A 212 20.56 4.19 0.69
C LEU A 212 20.36 3.82 2.15
N ALA A 213 19.13 3.42 2.49
CA ALA A 213 18.77 2.95 3.82
C ALA A 213 17.87 1.69 3.74
N PRO A 214 17.83 0.87 4.79
CA PRO A 214 16.86 -0.22 4.92
C PRO A 214 15.40 0.25 4.77
N PHE A 215 14.54 -0.61 4.25
CA PHE A 215 13.12 -0.29 4.02
C PHE A 215 12.38 0.07 5.32
N GLN A 216 12.76 -0.52 6.45
CA GLN A 216 12.10 -0.27 7.73
C GLN A 216 12.51 1.07 8.37
N GLU A 217 13.55 1.73 7.86
CA GLU A 217 14.08 3.00 8.39
C GLU A 217 13.43 4.25 7.78
N VAL A 218 12.39 4.08 6.94
CA VAL A 218 11.67 5.21 6.36
C VAL A 218 11.08 6.06 7.50
N PRO A 219 11.29 7.39 7.50
CA PRO A 219 10.69 8.28 8.49
C PRO A 219 9.20 8.49 8.18
N LEU A 220 8.38 7.45 8.39
CA LEU A 220 6.92 7.53 8.35
C LEU A 220 6.44 7.98 9.73
N ALA A 221 5.83 9.17 9.80
CA ALA A 221 5.24 9.74 11.00
C ALA A 221 4.05 8.91 11.51
#